data_AF-B1V1B8-F1
#
_entry.id   AF-B1V1B8-F1
#
_cell.length_a   1.000
_cell.length_b   1.000
_cell.length_c   1.000
_cell.angle_alpha   90.00
_cell.angle_beta   90.00
_cell.angle_gamma   90.00
#
_symmetry.space_group_name_H-M   'P 1'
#
loop_
_entity.id
_entity.type
_entity.pdbx_description
1 polymer ?
#
loop_
_entity_poly.entity_id
_entity_poly.type
_entity_poly.pdbx_seq_one_letter_code
_entity_poly.pdbx_strand_id
1 'polypeptide(L)'
;MSFDENLIEKYLRKWQERLRLKDWDIKLQLINQEWNKTGDIKIDMTDKKAIVMINNYNPKENNLEPVIIHELLHLKLWGMDQMIEQLMYLVFGKDENDPKFDFAYTQFMNILESTVEDLSKSFLTLDGEDKKISFERVQKQVDDELKKYK
;
A
#
# COMPACT_ATOMS: atom_id res chain seq x y z
N MET A 1 0.65 20.55 -4.27
CA MET A 1 0.79 20.77 -2.82
C MET A 1 1.78 19.74 -2.33
N SER A 2 2.85 20.14 -1.65
CA SER A 2 3.70 19.17 -0.95
C SER A 2 3.00 18.79 0.35
N PHE A 3 2.90 17.50 0.64
CA PHE A 3 2.38 17.05 1.93
C PHE A 3 3.27 17.54 3.09
N ASP A 4 2.67 17.70 4.27
CA ASP A 4 3.42 17.98 5.50
C ASP A 4 4.12 16.71 5.99
N GLU A 5 5.42 16.64 5.79
CA GLU A 5 6.26 15.50 6.16
C GLU A 5 6.15 15.16 7.66
N ASN A 6 6.02 16.17 8.54
CA ASN A 6 5.87 15.93 9.98
C ASN A 6 4.57 15.22 10.31
N LEU A 7 3.49 15.52 9.58
CA LEU A 7 2.21 14.87 9.76
C LEU A 7 2.26 13.41 9.30
N ILE A 8 2.91 13.13 8.17
CA ILE A 8 3.10 11.77 7.66
C ILE A 8 3.97 10.95 8.63
N GLU A 9 5.06 11.52 9.13
CA GLU A 9 5.89 10.85 10.14
C GLU A 9 5.13 10.57 11.43
N LYS A 10 4.26 11.49 11.87
CA LYS A 10 3.38 11.27 13.03
C LYS A 10 2.47 10.06 12.80
N TYR A 11 1.81 9.98 11.64
CA TYR A 11 0.99 8.82 11.29
C TYR A 11 1.80 7.53 11.22
N LEU A 12 2.98 7.56 10.59
CA LEU A 12 3.88 6.41 10.50
C LEU A 12 4.23 5.86 11.89
N ARG A 13 4.68 6.73 12.81
CA ARG A 13 5.05 6.32 14.18
C ARG A 13 3.87 5.75 14.94
N LYS A 14 2.70 6.40 14.85
CA LYS A 14 1.45 5.93 15.47
C LYS A 14 1.10 4.53 15.01
N TRP A 15 1.06 4.31 13.70
CA TRP A 15 0.62 3.03 13.13
C TRP A 15 1.66 1.93 13.25
N GLN A 16 2.95 2.26 13.21
CA GLN A 16 4.03 1.33 13.57
C GLN A 16 3.83 0.76 14.98
N GLU A 17 3.44 1.60 15.95
CA GLU A 17 3.12 1.15 17.30
C GLU A 17 1.86 0.27 17.33
N ARG A 18 0.76 0.73 16.70
CA ARG A 18 -0.53 0.00 16.70
C ARG A 18 -0.45 -1.38 16.05
N LEU A 19 0.30 -1.50 14.96
CA LEU A 19 0.48 -2.75 14.21
C LEU A 19 1.58 -3.65 14.82
N ARG A 20 2.19 -3.20 15.93
CA ARG A 20 3.26 -3.91 16.65
C ARG A 20 4.47 -4.18 15.76
N LEU A 21 4.97 -3.11 15.14
CA LEU A 21 6.15 -3.09 14.26
C LEU A 21 7.29 -2.28 14.90
N LYS A 22 7.33 -2.17 16.24
CA LYS A 22 8.38 -1.43 16.97
C LYS A 22 9.77 -2.07 16.88
N ASP A 23 9.84 -3.33 16.48
CA ASP A 23 11.07 -4.07 16.22
C ASP A 23 11.61 -3.84 14.80
N TRP A 24 10.94 -3.02 13.99
CA TRP A 24 11.36 -2.62 12.66
C TRP A 24 11.91 -1.20 12.64
N ASP A 25 13.02 -1.00 11.91
CA ASP A 25 13.54 0.32 11.57
C ASP A 25 12.87 0.81 10.28
N ILE A 26 11.86 1.68 10.41
CA ILE A 26 11.05 2.16 9.28
C ILE A 26 11.37 3.62 8.95
N LYS A 27 11.71 3.88 7.69
CA LYS A 27 11.97 5.21 7.14
C LYS A 27 10.87 5.64 6.18
N LEU A 28 10.49 6.91 6.22
CA LEU A 28 9.63 7.53 5.22
C LEU A 28 10.48 8.10 4.06
N GLN A 29 9.99 7.94 2.83
CA GLN A 29 10.55 8.60 1.65
C GLN A 29 9.44 9.19 0.77
N LEU A 30 9.44 10.51 0.63
CA LEU A 30 8.55 11.19 -0.30
C LEU A 30 9.11 11.15 -1.72
N ILE A 31 8.31 10.68 -2.66
CA ILE A 31 8.65 10.59 -4.07
C ILE A 31 8.17 11.85 -4.78
N ASN A 32 9.14 12.68 -5.21
CA ASN A 32 8.92 13.98 -5.83
C ASN A 32 9.10 13.97 -7.36
N GLN A 33 9.14 12.78 -7.96
CA GLN A 33 9.24 12.57 -9.40
C GLN A 33 8.03 11.79 -9.91
N GLU A 34 7.83 11.78 -11.23
CA GLU A 34 6.72 11.04 -11.84
C GLU A 34 6.72 9.58 -11.38
N TRP A 35 5.61 9.19 -10.76
CA TRP A 35 5.42 7.87 -10.24
C TRP A 35 3.95 7.46 -10.36
N ASN A 36 3.70 6.19 -10.67
CA ASN A 36 2.37 5.70 -10.98
C ASN A 36 1.64 5.09 -9.77
N LYS A 37 2.34 4.86 -8.65
CA LYS A 37 1.78 4.34 -7.40
C LYS A 37 1.38 5.47 -6.44
N THR A 38 0.50 5.17 -5.50
CA THR A 38 0.16 6.08 -4.39
C THR A 38 1.14 5.89 -3.23
N GLY A 39 1.43 4.63 -2.90
CA GLY A 39 2.44 4.20 -1.95
C GLY A 39 3.14 2.92 -2.43
N ASP A 40 4.26 2.60 -1.80
CA ASP A 40 4.95 1.30 -1.91
C ASP A 40 5.82 1.11 -0.67
N ILE A 41 6.20 -0.13 -0.38
CA ILE A 41 7.15 -0.43 0.68
C ILE A 41 8.29 -1.30 0.18
N LYS A 42 9.52 -0.97 0.60
CA LYS A 42 10.70 -1.81 0.41
C LYS A 42 11.13 -2.41 1.73
N ILE A 43 11.40 -3.71 1.75
CA ILE A 43 11.57 -4.50 2.98
C ILE A 43 12.89 -5.25 2.92
N ASP A 44 13.68 -5.12 3.98
CA ASP A 44 14.83 -5.96 4.28
C ASP A 44 14.53 -6.78 5.53
N MET A 45 14.26 -8.07 5.33
CA MET A 45 13.95 -9.01 6.41
C MET A 45 15.15 -9.35 7.28
N THR A 46 16.36 -9.26 6.75
CA THR A 46 17.58 -9.65 7.47
C THR A 46 17.85 -8.67 8.59
N ASP A 47 17.74 -7.38 8.27
CA ASP A 47 18.00 -6.28 9.19
C ASP A 47 16.74 -5.71 9.84
N LYS A 48 15.55 -6.22 9.47
CA LYS A 48 14.24 -5.64 9.84
C LYS A 48 14.15 -4.15 9.54
N LYS A 49 14.55 -3.77 8.33
CA LYS A 49 14.47 -2.38 7.84
C LYS A 49 13.40 -2.27 6.78
N ALA A 50 12.68 -1.16 6.78
CA ALA A 50 11.74 -0.86 5.71
C ALA A 50 11.77 0.61 5.29
N ILE A 51 11.49 0.86 4.02
CA ILE A 51 11.28 2.20 3.48
C ILE A 51 9.86 2.28 2.96
N VAL A 52 9.04 3.10 3.61
CA VAL A 52 7.70 3.47 3.13
C VAL A 52 7.85 4.63 2.16
N MET A 53 7.43 4.42 0.93
CA MET A 53 7.51 5.38 -0.17
C MET A 53 6.12 5.98 -0.41
N ILE A 54 5.98 7.29 -0.37
CA ILE A 54 4.70 7.99 -0.61
C ILE A 54 4.82 8.93 -1.78
N ASN A 55 3.85 8.92 -2.68
CA ASN A 55 3.85 9.78 -3.85
C ASN A 55 3.45 11.22 -3.50
N ASN A 56 4.40 12.15 -3.61
CA ASN A 56 4.19 13.58 -3.38
C ASN A 56 4.12 14.39 -4.70
N TYR A 57 4.49 13.77 -5.83
CA TYR A 57 4.53 14.44 -7.14
C TYR A 57 3.14 14.59 -7.77
N ASN A 58 2.37 13.49 -7.80
CA ASN A 58 1.03 13.42 -8.38
C ASN A 58 0.10 12.62 -7.45
N PRO A 59 -0.21 13.16 -6.26
CA PRO A 59 -1.02 12.46 -5.29
C PRO A 59 -2.39 12.12 -5.87
N LYS A 60 -2.75 10.84 -5.76
CA LYS A 60 -4.08 10.34 -6.14
C LYS A 60 -5.05 10.32 -4.97
N GLU A 61 -4.54 10.53 -3.76
CA GLU A 61 -5.26 10.47 -2.51
C GLU A 61 -4.85 11.64 -1.62
N ASN A 62 -5.82 12.42 -1.15
CA ASN A 62 -5.57 13.55 -0.25
C ASN A 62 -5.40 13.12 1.22
N ASN A 63 -5.94 11.96 1.60
CA ASN A 63 -5.76 11.39 2.93
C ASN A 63 -4.63 10.35 2.91
N LEU A 64 -3.48 10.69 3.49
CA LEU A 64 -2.31 9.82 3.52
C LEU A 64 -2.30 8.83 4.68
N GLU A 65 -3.09 9.04 5.73
CA GLU A 65 -3.16 8.12 6.85
C GLU A 65 -3.55 6.68 6.42
N PRO A 66 -4.60 6.45 5.60
CA PRO A 66 -4.91 5.10 5.11
C PRO A 66 -3.82 4.53 4.20
N VAL A 67 -3.11 5.37 3.44
CA VAL A 67 -1.98 4.90 2.60
C VAL A 67 -0.86 4.36 3.49
N ILE A 68 -0.51 5.06 4.56
CA ILE A 68 0.51 4.60 5.51
C ILE A 68 0.08 3.30 6.20
N ILE A 69 -1.18 3.20 6.62
CA ILE A 69 -1.70 1.97 7.22
C ILE A 69 -1.60 0.81 6.22
N HIS A 70 -1.96 1.04 4.95
CA HIS A 70 -1.88 0.06 3.86
C HIS A 70 -0.47 -0.49 3.71
N GLU A 71 0.53 0.38 3.54
CA GLU A 71 1.92 -0.03 3.36
C GLU A 71 2.48 -0.75 4.61
N LEU A 72 2.10 -0.33 5.81
CA LEU A 72 2.51 -1.01 7.04
C LEU A 72 1.83 -2.37 7.24
N LEU A 73 0.62 -2.56 6.71
CA LEU A 73 -0.06 -3.85 6.71
C LEU A 73 0.63 -4.83 5.75
N HIS A 74 1.11 -4.35 4.59
CA HIS A 74 2.00 -5.13 3.72
C HIS A 74 3.26 -5.58 4.47
N LEU A 75 3.91 -4.69 5.24
CA LEU A 75 5.02 -5.11 6.11
C LEU A 75 4.60 -6.16 7.14
N LYS A 76 3.42 -5.99 7.75
CA LYS A 76 2.90 -6.89 8.77
C LYS A 76 2.65 -8.30 8.23
N LEU A 77 2.21 -8.40 6.98
CA LEU A 77 1.83 -9.64 6.32
C LEU A 77 2.96 -10.23 5.46
N TRP A 78 4.05 -9.49 5.24
CA TRP A 78 5.15 -9.85 4.36
C TRP A 78 5.65 -11.30 4.48
N GLY A 79 5.78 -11.82 5.71
CA GLY A 79 6.21 -13.21 5.91
C GLY A 79 5.27 -14.26 5.31
N MET A 80 3.96 -13.99 5.31
CA MET A 80 2.95 -14.83 4.66
C MET A 80 3.01 -14.65 3.14
N ASP A 81 3.17 -13.41 2.67
CA ASP A 81 3.21 -13.09 1.25
C ASP A 81 4.38 -13.79 0.57
N GLN A 82 5.56 -13.68 1.15
CA GLN A 82 6.77 -14.34 0.67
C GLN A 82 6.68 -15.86 0.72
N MET A 83 6.00 -16.43 1.73
CA MET A 83 5.79 -17.87 1.80
C MET A 83 4.90 -18.38 0.66
N ILE A 84 3.83 -17.65 0.35
CA ILE A 84 2.93 -17.99 -0.77
C ILE A 84 3.63 -17.80 -2.11
N GLU A 85 4.35 -16.69 -2.30
CA GLU A 85 5.11 -16.42 -3.52
C GLU A 85 6.18 -17.50 -3.78
N GLN A 86 6.92 -17.91 -2.75
CA GLN A 86 7.88 -19.01 -2.85
C GLN A 86 7.21 -20.35 -3.17
N LEU A 87 6.06 -20.64 -2.58
CA LEU A 87 5.28 -21.84 -2.91
C LEU A 87 4.86 -21.84 -4.38
N MET A 88 4.47 -20.69 -4.91
CA MET A 88 4.10 -20.56 -6.32
C MET A 88 5.29 -20.81 -7.25
N TYR A 89 6.45 -20.23 -6.97
CA TYR A 89 7.68 -20.50 -7.73
C TYR A 89 8.10 -21.98 -7.65
N LEU A 90 7.80 -22.66 -6.53
CA LEU A 90 8.06 -24.08 -6.36
C LEU A 90 7.08 -24.95 -7.18
N VAL A 91 5.81 -24.56 -7.26
CA VAL A 91 4.75 -25.33 -7.94
C VAL A 91 4.75 -25.12 -9.47
N PHE A 92 4.92 -23.87 -9.92
CA PHE A 92 4.82 -23.51 -11.34
C PHE A 92 6.19 -23.27 -12.00
N GLY A 93 7.27 -23.19 -11.21
CA GLY A 93 8.60 -22.84 -11.71
C GLY A 93 8.84 -21.33 -11.75
N LYS A 94 9.95 -20.93 -12.39
CA LYS A 94 10.39 -19.52 -12.47
C LYS A 94 9.99 -18.81 -13.75
N ASP A 95 9.25 -19.47 -14.65
CA ASP A 95 8.75 -18.83 -15.86
C ASP A 95 7.47 -18.05 -15.54
N GLU A 96 7.62 -16.76 -15.30
CA GLU A 96 6.50 -15.86 -15.00
C GLU A 96 5.57 -15.64 -16.20
N ASN A 97 5.98 -16.06 -17.41
CA ASN A 97 5.12 -16.04 -18.59
C ASN A 97 4.22 -17.29 -18.69
N ASP A 98 4.36 -18.29 -17.80
CA ASP A 98 3.45 -19.42 -17.74
C ASP A 98 2.04 -18.90 -17.38
N PRO A 99 1.01 -19.15 -18.21
CA PRO A 99 -0.35 -18.68 -17.94
C PRO A 99 -0.92 -19.16 -16.60
N LYS A 100 -0.46 -20.29 -16.07
CA LYS A 100 -0.87 -20.81 -14.76
C LYS A 100 -0.21 -20.03 -13.63
N PHE A 101 1.06 -19.67 -13.77
CA PHE A 101 1.76 -18.80 -12.82
C PHE A 101 1.09 -17.42 -12.81
N ASP A 102 0.90 -16.81 -13.98
CA ASP A 102 0.26 -15.50 -14.12
C ASP A 102 -1.14 -15.47 -13.50
N PHE A 103 -1.97 -16.47 -13.80
CA PHE A 103 -3.29 -16.62 -13.18
C PHE A 103 -3.19 -16.68 -11.66
N ALA A 104 -2.36 -17.58 -11.12
CA ALA A 104 -2.24 -17.77 -9.68
C ALA A 104 -1.72 -16.50 -9.00
N TYR A 105 -0.70 -15.84 -9.58
CA TYR A 105 -0.06 -14.66 -9.02
C TYR A 105 -1.04 -13.49 -9.00
N THR A 106 -1.77 -13.31 -10.10
CA THR A 106 -2.82 -12.31 -10.20
C THR A 106 -3.92 -12.54 -9.16
N GLN A 107 -4.37 -13.78 -8.96
CA GLN A 107 -5.38 -14.07 -7.92
C GLN A 107 -4.83 -13.79 -6.51
N PHE A 108 -3.60 -14.21 -6.23
CA PHE A 108 -2.94 -13.94 -4.96
C PHE A 108 -2.86 -12.44 -4.67
N MET A 109 -2.32 -11.65 -5.61
CA MET A 109 -2.20 -10.20 -5.46
C MET A 109 -3.55 -9.51 -5.32
N ASN A 110 -4.58 -9.92 -6.09
CA ASN A 110 -5.91 -9.35 -5.96
C ASN A 110 -6.50 -9.57 -4.55
N ILE A 111 -6.31 -10.76 -3.97
CA ILE A 111 -6.79 -11.07 -2.63
C ILE A 111 -5.97 -10.31 -1.59
N LEU A 112 -4.64 -10.27 -1.73
CA LEU A 112 -3.76 -9.56 -0.82
C LEU A 112 -4.10 -8.06 -0.78
N GLU A 113 -4.11 -7.40 -1.93
CA GLU A 113 -4.37 -5.95 -2.03
C GLU A 113 -5.76 -5.58 -1.52
N SER A 114 -6.81 -6.35 -1.87
CA SER A 114 -8.16 -6.09 -1.36
C SER A 114 -8.27 -6.31 0.15
N THR A 115 -7.60 -7.33 0.69
CA THR A 115 -7.58 -7.60 2.13
C THR A 115 -6.84 -6.48 2.88
N VAL A 116 -5.68 -6.05 2.40
CA VAL A 116 -4.89 -4.98 3.00
C VAL A 116 -5.66 -3.65 2.95
N GLU A 117 -6.31 -3.35 1.83
CA GLU A 117 -7.15 -2.16 1.65
C GLU A 117 -8.34 -2.14 2.63
N ASP A 118 -9.06 -3.28 2.79
CA ASP A 118 -10.20 -3.38 3.70
C ASP A 118 -9.77 -3.29 5.18
N LEU A 119 -8.64 -3.90 5.53
CA LEU A 119 -8.04 -3.76 6.85
C LEU A 119 -7.61 -2.31 7.10
N SER A 120 -6.99 -1.66 6.11
CA SER A 120 -6.58 -0.25 6.22
C SER A 120 -7.76 0.66 6.55
N LYS A 121 -8.87 0.53 5.81
CA LYS A 121 -10.13 1.24 6.09
C LYS A 121 -10.68 0.95 7.49
N SER A 122 -10.61 -0.31 7.92
CA SER A 122 -11.08 -0.72 9.24
C SER A 122 -10.25 -0.08 10.35
N PHE A 123 -8.93 -0.11 10.24
CA PHE A 123 -8.02 0.53 11.19
C PHE A 123 -8.21 2.06 11.19
N LEU A 124 -8.29 2.69 10.02
CA LEU A 124 -8.60 4.12 9.89
C LEU A 124 -9.90 4.48 10.61
N THR A 125 -10.96 3.69 10.41
CA THR A 125 -12.27 3.93 11.03
C THR A 125 -12.21 3.82 12.56
N LEU A 126 -11.42 2.88 13.09
CA LEU A 126 -11.29 2.67 14.53
C LEU A 126 -10.46 3.77 15.19
N ASP A 127 -9.26 4.06 14.69
CA ASP A 127 -8.26 4.86 15.39
C ASP A 127 -7.58 5.95 14.51
N GLY A 128 -8.06 6.21 13.30
CA GLY A 128 -7.56 7.27 12.41
C GLY A 128 -7.87 8.70 12.90
N GLU A 129 -7.00 9.65 12.58
CA GLU A 129 -7.22 11.10 12.81
C GLU A 129 -8.21 11.66 11.79
N ASP A 130 -8.02 11.38 10.50
CA ASP A 130 -9.01 11.67 9.45
C ASP A 130 -9.65 10.36 8.95
N LYS A 131 -10.87 10.10 9.42
CA LYS A 131 -11.64 8.89 9.10
C LYS A 131 -12.33 8.93 7.73
N LYS A 132 -12.11 9.98 6.93
CA LYS A 132 -12.68 10.09 5.59
C LYS A 132 -12.07 9.06 4.66
N ILE A 133 -12.95 8.31 4.00
CA ILE A 133 -12.62 7.46 2.87
C ILE A 133 -12.66 8.31 1.61
N SER A 134 -11.60 8.24 0.82
CA SER A 134 -11.52 8.94 -0.46
C SER A 134 -12.20 8.15 -1.56
N PHE A 135 -12.85 8.88 -2.47
CA PHE A 135 -13.48 8.35 -3.68
C PHE A 135 -12.86 8.95 -4.94
N GLU A 136 -11.77 9.72 -4.85
CA GLU A 136 -11.25 10.57 -5.92
C GLU A 136 -10.97 9.81 -7.22
N ARG A 137 -10.35 8.63 -7.11
CA ARG A 137 -10.06 7.78 -8.28
C ARG A 137 -11.34 7.33 -8.99
N VAL A 138 -12.37 6.96 -8.24
CA VAL A 138 -13.66 6.51 -8.80
C VAL A 138 -14.48 7.71 -9.29
N GLN A 139 -14.44 8.83 -8.58
CA GLN A 139 -15.09 10.07 -8.98
C GLN A 139 -14.56 10.56 -10.34
N LYS A 140 -13.25 10.45 -10.58
CA LYS A 140 -12.67 10.77 -11.90
C LYS A 140 -13.26 9.92 -13.03
N GLN A 141 -13.54 8.63 -12.77
CA GLN A 141 -14.18 7.75 -13.76
C GLN A 141 -15.62 8.21 -14.03
N VAL A 142 -16.37 8.58 -12.99
CA VAL A 142 -17.71 9.15 -13.12
C VAL A 142 -17.68 10.44 -13.94
N ASP A 143 -16.74 11.34 -13.64
CA ASP A 143 -16.60 12.61 -14.32
C ASP A 143 -16.24 12.42 -15.80
N ASP A 144 -15.35 11.48 -16.12
CA ASP A 144 -14.96 11.14 -17.49
C ASP A 144 -16.11 10.46 -18.28
N GLU A 145 -16.96 9.68 -17.61
CA GLU A 145 -18.18 9.14 -18.21
C GLU A 145 -19.18 10.24 -18.53
N LEU A 146 -19.42 11.17 -17.58
CA LEU A 146 -20.36 12.28 -17.75
C LEU A 146 -19.93 13.28 -18.84
N LYS A 147 -18.62 13.44 -19.08
CA LYS A 147 -18.10 14.27 -20.18
C LYS A 147 -18.52 13.75 -21.56
N LYS A 148 -18.82 12.45 -21.72
CA LYS A 148 -19.27 11.89 -23.00
C LYS A 148 -20.69 12.34 -23.39
N TYR A 149 -21.45 12.85 -22.43
CA TYR A 149 -22.84 13.28 -22.59
C TYR A 149 -23.02 14.81 -22.57
N LYS A 150 -21.91 15.57 -22.57
CA LYS A 150 -21.87 17.03 -22.73
C LYS A 150 -21.37 17.40 -24.11
#